data_AF-A0A7M6DRL6-F1
#
_entry.id   AF-A0A7M6DRL6-F1
#
_cell.length_a   1.000
_cell.length_b   1.000
_cell.length_c   1.000
_cell.angle_alpha   90.00
_cell.angle_beta   90.00
_cell.angle_gamma   90.00
#
_symmetry.space_group_name_H-M   'P 1'
#
loop_
_entity.id
_entity.type
_entity.pdbx_description
1 polymer ?
#
loop_
_entity_poly.entity_id
_entity_poly.type
_entity_poly.pdbx_seq_one_letter_code
_entity_poly.pdbx_strand_id
1 'polypeptide(L)'
;GQCPRYPHWPREFRWSYAGHLGNGWRCTRILEPSDPYTWADNYFCERTGPSYIASGMRWSYAGPISGMRCTRIIEFSSPAKHTWRDNYLCVPHHSPFIFEWSMAGPIPGKHCIQWIEPSEPLGHTWRDNYLCATV
;
A
#
# COMPACT_ATOMS: atom_id res chain seq x y z
N GLY A 1 -21.56 -11.80 -20.69
CA GLY A 1 -20.97 -11.16 -19.50
C GLY A 1 -19.46 -11.17 -19.64
N GLN A 2 -18.75 -10.12 -19.23
CA GLN A 2 -17.29 -10.10 -19.25
C GLN A 2 -16.72 -11.07 -18.21
N CYS A 3 -15.65 -11.79 -18.56
CA CYS A 3 -14.91 -12.63 -17.62
C CYS A 3 -14.31 -11.75 -16.49
N PRO A 4 -14.28 -12.25 -15.24
CA PRO A 4 -13.60 -11.56 -14.15
C PRO A 4 -12.12 -11.31 -14.48
N ARG A 5 -11.60 -10.14 -14.09
CA ARG A 5 -10.20 -9.74 -14.29
C ARG A 5 -9.61 -9.08 -13.05
N TYR A 6 -8.29 -9.04 -12.95
CA TYR A 6 -7.62 -8.21 -11.94
C TYR A 6 -7.77 -6.70 -12.25
N PRO A 7 -7.69 -5.82 -11.23
CA PRO A 7 -7.57 -4.38 -11.44
C PRO A 7 -6.30 -4.02 -12.22
N HIS A 8 -6.36 -2.99 -13.08
CA HIS A 8 -5.22 -2.53 -13.86
C HIS A 8 -4.36 -1.58 -13.03
N TRP A 9 -3.09 -1.93 -12.85
CA TRP A 9 -2.10 -1.06 -12.25
C TRP A 9 -1.71 0.10 -13.19
N PRO A 10 -1.48 1.33 -12.67
CA PRO A 10 -1.86 1.82 -11.35
C PRO A 10 -3.30 2.35 -11.29
N ARG A 11 -3.97 2.50 -12.45
CA ARG A 11 -5.19 3.32 -12.61
C ARG A 11 -6.38 2.88 -11.76
N GLU A 12 -6.44 1.61 -11.40
CA GLU A 12 -7.52 1.03 -10.60
C GLU A 12 -7.10 0.74 -9.15
N PHE A 13 -6.02 1.39 -8.71
CA PHE A 13 -5.57 1.42 -7.32
C PHE A 13 -5.49 2.86 -6.83
N ARG A 14 -5.69 3.07 -5.52
CA ARG A 14 -5.64 4.39 -4.90
C ARG A 14 -5.08 4.33 -3.49
N TRP A 15 -4.20 5.28 -3.18
CA TRP A 15 -3.88 5.67 -1.82
C TRP A 15 -4.94 6.63 -1.29
N SER A 16 -5.35 6.45 -0.03
CA SER A 16 -6.23 7.37 0.69
C SER A 16 -5.64 7.61 2.08
N TYR A 17 -5.23 8.85 2.35
CA TYR A 17 -4.69 9.27 3.64
C TYR A 17 -5.78 9.76 4.63
N ALA A 18 -7.04 9.75 4.20
CA ALA A 18 -8.15 10.38 4.92
C ALA A 18 -9.43 9.54 4.81
N GLY A 19 -9.31 8.26 5.15
CA GLY A 19 -10.43 7.33 5.29
C GLY A 19 -10.64 6.38 4.12
N HIS A 20 -11.56 5.44 4.34
CA HIS A 20 -11.88 4.37 3.42
C HIS A 20 -12.64 4.89 2.19
N LEU A 21 -12.22 4.48 0.98
CA LEU A 21 -12.99 4.77 -0.23
C LEU A 21 -14.24 3.89 -0.30
N GLY A 22 -15.43 4.47 -0.40
CA GLY A 22 -16.69 3.74 -0.39
C GLY A 22 -16.95 2.83 -1.62
N ASN A 23 -18.19 2.82 -2.08
CA ASN A 23 -18.65 1.89 -3.14
C ASN A 23 -17.71 1.79 -4.35
N GLY A 24 -17.44 0.56 -4.79
CA GLY A 24 -16.53 0.27 -5.91
C GLY A 24 -15.06 0.14 -5.52
N TRP A 25 -14.72 0.23 -4.23
CA TRP A 25 -13.36 0.00 -3.73
C TRP A 25 -13.34 -1.07 -2.65
N ARG A 26 -12.27 -1.87 -2.66
CA ARG A 26 -11.86 -2.75 -1.57
C ARG A 26 -10.58 -2.17 -1.00
N CYS A 27 -10.59 -1.80 0.27
CA CYS A 27 -9.46 -1.12 0.88
C CYS A 27 -8.80 -1.96 1.97
N THR A 28 -7.49 -1.99 1.94
CA THR A 28 -6.64 -2.53 3.00
C THR A 28 -6.15 -1.38 3.85
N ARG A 29 -6.47 -1.41 5.15
CA ARG A 29 -6.03 -0.39 6.11
C ARG A 29 -4.52 -0.50 6.32
N ILE A 30 -3.82 0.62 6.20
CA ILE A 30 -2.38 0.74 6.37
C ILE A 30 -2.14 1.41 7.72
N LEU A 31 -2.05 0.57 8.75
CA LEU A 31 -1.99 1.00 10.15
C LEU A 31 -0.62 0.67 10.74
N GLU A 32 -0.01 1.65 11.38
CA GLU A 32 1.13 1.45 12.27
C GLU A 32 0.74 1.91 13.68
N PRO A 33 0.37 1.00 14.59
CA PRO A 33 -0.12 1.36 15.92
C PRO A 33 0.90 2.11 16.79
N SER A 34 2.21 1.97 16.53
CA SER A 34 3.26 2.65 17.28
C SER A 34 3.50 4.07 16.80
N ASP A 35 2.95 4.44 15.64
CA ASP A 35 3.02 5.78 15.10
C ASP A 35 1.84 6.62 15.63
N PRO A 36 2.09 7.69 16.40
CA PRO A 36 1.03 8.48 17.03
C PRO A 36 0.25 9.38 16.05
N TYR A 37 0.64 9.44 14.77
CA TYR A 37 -0.03 10.26 13.75
C TYR A 37 -1.21 9.52 13.09
N THR A 38 -1.78 10.12 12.03
CA THR A 38 -3.05 9.70 11.41
C THR A 38 -2.91 8.49 10.48
N TRP A 39 -2.23 7.43 10.94
CA TRP A 39 -2.18 6.16 10.21
C TRP A 39 -3.44 5.32 10.40
N ALA A 40 -4.28 5.69 11.37
CA ALA A 40 -5.51 5.00 11.66
C ALA A 40 -6.55 5.10 10.54
N ASP A 41 -6.49 6.13 9.69
CA ASP A 41 -7.41 6.38 8.59
C ASP A 41 -6.76 6.23 7.21
N ASN A 42 -5.60 5.59 7.16
CA ASN A 42 -4.88 5.33 5.93
C ASN A 42 -5.30 4.02 5.29
N TYR A 43 -5.56 4.06 3.99
CA TYR A 43 -6.03 2.93 3.21
C TYR A 43 -5.36 2.87 1.86
N PHE A 44 -4.99 1.66 1.47
CA PHE A 44 -4.64 1.34 0.10
C PHE A 44 -5.73 0.50 -0.55
N CYS A 45 -6.33 1.04 -1.60
CA CYS A 45 -7.57 0.55 -2.18
C CYS A 45 -7.37 0.02 -3.59
N GLU A 46 -8.07 -1.06 -3.91
CA GLU A 46 -8.21 -1.61 -5.26
C GLU A 46 -9.66 -1.53 -5.73
N ARG A 47 -9.86 -1.39 -7.05
CA ARG A 47 -11.18 -1.43 -7.66
C ARG A 47 -11.83 -2.80 -7.41
N THR A 48 -13.12 -2.81 -7.07
CA THR A 48 -13.87 -4.04 -6.80
C THR A 48 -15.23 -4.03 -7.49
N GLY A 49 -15.85 -5.20 -7.58
CA GLY A 49 -17.17 -5.42 -8.15
C GLY A 49 -17.31 -6.82 -8.76
N PRO A 50 -18.46 -7.17 -9.35
CA PRO A 50 -18.72 -8.51 -9.90
C PRO A 50 -17.76 -8.95 -11.01
N SER A 51 -17.12 -8.00 -11.69
CA SER A 51 -16.15 -8.25 -12.77
C SER A 51 -14.69 -8.25 -12.31
N TYR A 52 -14.42 -8.08 -11.02
CA TYR A 52 -13.06 -7.97 -10.48
C TYR A 52 -12.66 -9.20 -9.67
N ILE A 53 -11.46 -9.70 -9.92
CA ILE A 53 -10.74 -10.64 -9.06
C ILE A 53 -9.94 -9.79 -8.06
N ALA A 54 -10.17 -10.00 -6.76
CA ALA A 54 -9.42 -9.30 -5.72
C ALA A 54 -7.93 -9.69 -5.78
N SER A 55 -7.03 -8.73 -5.54
CA SER A 55 -5.58 -9.03 -5.45
C SER A 55 -5.22 -9.93 -4.27
N GLY A 56 -6.11 -10.01 -3.26
CA GLY A 56 -5.88 -10.73 -2.01
C GLY A 56 -4.90 -10.00 -1.08
N MET A 57 -4.64 -8.72 -1.34
CA MET A 57 -3.66 -7.91 -0.61
C MET A 57 -3.99 -7.77 0.88
N ARG A 58 -2.96 -7.90 1.72
CA ARG A 58 -3.05 -7.81 3.19
C ARG A 58 -1.93 -6.94 3.74
N TRP A 59 -2.24 -6.21 4.79
CA TRP A 59 -1.27 -5.43 5.55
C TRP A 59 -0.79 -6.21 6.78
N SER A 60 0.48 -6.03 7.12
CA SER A 60 1.06 -6.46 8.40
C SER A 60 1.94 -5.34 8.94
N TYR A 61 1.72 -4.97 10.20
CA TYR A 61 2.55 -4.00 10.93
C TYR A 61 3.67 -4.67 11.74
N ALA A 62 3.79 -6.00 11.67
CA ALA A 62 4.66 -6.79 12.55
C ALA A 62 5.22 -8.02 11.84
N GLY A 63 6.00 -7.80 10.79
CA GLY A 63 6.66 -8.85 10.02
C GLY A 63 5.86 -9.36 8.81
N PRO A 64 6.50 -10.16 7.93
CA PRO A 64 5.86 -10.68 6.73
C PRO A 64 4.81 -11.75 7.07
N ILE A 65 3.77 -11.84 6.23
CA ILE A 65 2.76 -12.90 6.34
C ILE A 65 3.26 -14.16 5.65
N SER A 66 3.34 -15.27 6.38
CA SER A 66 3.79 -16.57 5.84
C SER A 66 2.94 -17.03 4.65
N GLY A 67 3.59 -17.54 3.61
CA GLY A 67 2.94 -18.02 2.38
C GLY A 67 2.48 -16.92 1.42
N MET A 68 2.94 -15.67 1.59
CA MET A 68 2.63 -14.54 0.72
C MET A 68 3.91 -13.88 0.19
N ARG A 69 3.79 -13.20 -0.96
CA ARG A 69 4.82 -12.29 -1.48
C ARG A 69 4.66 -10.95 -0.77
N CYS A 70 5.62 -10.58 0.07
CA CYS A 70 5.55 -9.38 0.90
C CYS A 70 6.57 -8.33 0.45
N THR A 71 6.09 -7.11 0.27
CA THR A 71 6.89 -5.90 0.01
C THR A 71 7.03 -5.14 1.31
N ARG A 72 8.26 -4.92 1.75
CA ARG A 72 8.54 -4.17 2.98
C ARG A 72 8.26 -2.69 2.74
N ILE A 73 7.40 -2.10 3.56
CA ILE A 73 7.09 -0.68 3.54
C ILE A 73 7.89 -0.05 4.68
N ILE A 74 8.89 0.75 4.35
CA ILE A 74 9.83 1.31 5.31
C ILE A 74 9.99 2.81 5.13
N GLU A 75 10.25 3.49 6.23
CA GLU A 75 10.66 4.89 6.25
C GLU A 75 11.78 5.06 7.28
N PHE A 76 13.01 5.35 6.83
CA PHE A 76 14.17 5.45 7.74
C PHE A 76 14.25 6.78 8.47
N SER A 77 13.66 7.84 7.91
CA SER A 77 13.57 9.16 8.55
C SER A 77 12.55 9.17 9.68
N SER A 78 11.58 8.24 9.66
CA SER A 78 10.66 8.04 10.78
C SER A 78 11.41 7.57 12.03
N PRO A 79 11.09 8.10 13.22
CA PRO A 79 11.65 7.65 14.48
C PRO A 79 11.53 6.12 14.64
N ALA A 80 12.59 5.48 15.14
CA ALA A 80 12.61 4.01 15.32
C ALA A 80 11.45 3.48 16.19
N LYS A 81 10.96 4.30 17.12
CA LYS A 81 9.82 3.99 17.99
C LYS A 81 8.48 3.89 17.24
N HIS A 82 8.38 4.38 16.01
CA HIS A 82 7.18 4.25 15.17
C HIS A 82 7.16 2.93 14.36
N THR A 83 8.17 2.05 14.51
CA THR A 83 8.16 0.66 13.98
C THR A 83 7.87 0.46 12.48
N TRP A 84 8.05 1.47 11.64
CA TRP A 84 7.98 1.31 10.17
C TRP A 84 8.98 0.32 9.55
N ARG A 85 9.90 -0.25 10.34
CA ARG A 85 10.91 -1.20 9.82
C ARG A 85 10.37 -2.62 9.71
N ASP A 86 9.23 -2.96 10.27
CA ASP A 86 8.64 -4.31 10.18
C ASP A 86 7.27 -4.33 9.52
N ASN A 87 7.00 -3.33 8.70
CA ASN A 87 5.73 -3.20 7.99
C ASN A 87 5.80 -3.81 6.59
N TYR A 88 4.75 -4.52 6.20
CA TYR A 88 4.68 -5.27 4.95
C TYR A 88 3.31 -5.19 4.29
N LEU A 89 3.32 -4.94 2.99
CA LEU A 89 2.19 -5.16 2.10
C LEU A 89 2.37 -6.50 1.38
N CYS A 90 1.48 -7.44 1.64
CA CYS A 90 1.59 -8.81 1.15
C CYS A 90 0.47 -9.14 0.16
N VAL A 91 0.79 -9.87 -0.91
CA VAL A 91 -0.18 -10.47 -1.82
C VAL A 91 0.04 -11.99 -1.92
N PRO A 92 -0.99 -12.80 -2.19
CA PRO A 92 -0.81 -14.23 -2.45
C PRO A 92 0.14 -14.46 -3.63
N HIS A 93 0.90 -15.54 -3.63
CA HIS A 93 1.87 -15.83 -4.70
C HIS A 93 1.25 -15.93 -6.10
N HIS A 94 -0.02 -16.33 -6.20
CA HIS A 94 -0.78 -16.42 -7.44
C HIS A 94 -1.30 -15.05 -7.93
N SER A 95 -1.20 -14.00 -7.12
CA SER A 95 -1.55 -12.64 -7.51
C SER A 95 -0.55 -12.13 -8.56
N PRO A 96 -1.01 -11.48 -9.64
CA PRO A 96 -0.13 -10.99 -10.70
C PRO A 96 0.73 -9.80 -10.25
N PHE A 97 0.35 -9.13 -9.16
CA PHE A 97 1.03 -7.93 -8.70
C PHE A 97 2.38 -8.26 -8.06
N ILE A 98 3.42 -7.61 -8.55
CA ILE A 98 4.75 -7.58 -7.96
C ILE A 98 5.00 -6.13 -7.55
N PHE A 99 4.80 -5.86 -6.26
CA PHE A 99 5.00 -4.54 -5.69
C PHE A 99 6.47 -4.29 -5.34
N GLU A 100 6.87 -3.03 -5.46
CA GLU A 100 8.15 -2.52 -5.01
C GLU A 100 7.95 -1.20 -4.30
N TRP A 101 8.71 -0.99 -3.23
CA TRP A 101 8.62 0.19 -2.40
C TRP A 101 9.82 1.10 -2.64
N SER A 102 9.55 2.40 -2.69
CA SER A 102 10.56 3.43 -2.64
C SER A 102 10.19 4.48 -1.59
N MET A 103 11.14 4.82 -0.74
CA MET A 103 11.03 5.88 0.28
C MET A 103 11.71 7.19 -0.15
N ALA A 104 12.08 7.30 -1.44
CA ALA A 104 12.93 8.37 -1.96
C ALA A 104 12.61 8.66 -3.44
N GLY A 105 11.33 8.87 -3.75
CA GLY A 105 10.84 9.17 -5.08
C GLY A 105 10.39 7.94 -5.89
N PRO A 106 9.74 8.13 -7.06
CA PRO A 106 9.26 7.04 -7.88
C PRO A 106 10.42 6.26 -8.51
N ILE A 107 10.26 4.94 -8.66
CA ILE A 107 11.24 4.08 -9.31
C ILE A 107 11.22 4.34 -10.84
N PRO A 108 12.35 4.71 -11.47
CA PRO A 108 12.41 4.94 -12.91
C PRO A 108 11.91 3.75 -13.73
N GLY A 109 11.11 4.03 -14.77
CA GLY A 109 10.55 3.00 -15.65
C GLY A 109 9.36 2.23 -15.05
N LYS A 110 8.87 2.60 -13.86
CA LYS A 110 7.68 1.98 -13.25
C LYS A 110 6.54 2.97 -13.09
N HIS A 111 5.34 2.42 -13.03
CA HIS A 111 4.17 3.16 -12.58
C HIS A 111 4.08 3.07 -11.07
N CYS A 112 3.92 4.23 -10.42
CA CYS A 112 3.96 4.34 -8.97
C CYS A 112 2.78 5.15 -8.45
N ILE A 113 2.31 4.79 -7.26
CA ILE A 113 1.30 5.52 -6.48
C ILE A 113 2.00 6.08 -5.24
N GLN A 114 1.89 7.38 -5.05
CA GLN A 114 2.45 8.05 -3.88
C GLN A 114 1.64 7.66 -2.64
N TRP A 115 2.34 7.25 -1.59
CA TRP A 115 1.79 7.01 -0.25
C TRP A 115 2.20 8.18 0.63
N ILE A 116 1.33 9.19 0.66
CA ILE A 116 1.56 10.42 1.42
C ILE A 116 0.78 10.40 2.72
N GLU A 117 1.42 10.78 3.82
CA GLU A 117 0.75 11.12 5.07
C GLU A 117 0.99 12.61 5.38
N PRO A 118 0.03 13.51 5.07
CA PRO A 118 0.22 14.95 5.26
C PRO A 118 0.37 15.40 6.72
N SER A 119 -0.14 14.62 7.68
CA SER A 119 -0.10 14.93 9.11
C SER A 119 1.26 14.61 9.76
N GLU A 120 2.09 13.82 9.08
CA GLU A 120 3.45 13.52 9.53
C GLU A 120 4.35 14.75 9.43
N PRO A 121 5.20 15.01 10.44
CA PRO A 121 6.22 16.03 10.37
C PRO A 121 7.10 15.89 9.13
N LEU A 122 7.50 17.02 8.54
CA LEU A 122 8.34 17.06 7.34
C LEU A 122 9.63 16.22 7.46
N GLY A 123 10.17 16.10 8.67
CA GLY A 123 11.38 15.33 8.95
C GLY A 123 11.20 13.81 9.00
N HIS A 124 9.97 13.30 8.99
CA HIS A 124 9.69 11.85 8.94
C HIS A 124 9.48 11.34 7.51
N THR A 125 9.50 12.24 6.53
CA THR A 125 9.48 12.04 5.07
C THR A 125 8.53 10.94 4.58
N TRP A 126 7.23 11.23 4.58
CA TRP A 126 6.21 10.45 3.85
C TRP A 126 5.79 11.12 2.54
N ARG A 127 6.45 12.21 2.14
CA ARG A 127 6.05 13.00 0.96
C ARG A 127 6.71 12.52 -0.34
N ASP A 128 7.62 11.59 -0.25
CA ASP A 128 8.40 11.03 -1.35
C ASP A 128 8.34 9.50 -1.36
N ASN A 129 7.29 8.95 -0.74
CA ASN A 129 7.10 7.52 -0.61
C ASN A 129 6.16 7.00 -1.69
N TYR A 130 6.56 5.93 -2.36
CA TYR A 130 5.90 5.40 -3.55
C TYR A 130 5.84 3.88 -3.51
N LEU A 131 4.63 3.36 -3.71
CA LEU A 131 4.41 1.97 -4.08
C LEU A 131 4.39 1.87 -5.61
N CYS A 132 5.30 1.10 -6.17
CA CYS A 132 5.42 0.85 -7.61
C CYS A 132 5.07 -0.60 -7.92
N ALA A 133 4.67 -0.88 -9.16
CA ALA A 133 4.49 -2.24 -9.63
C ALA A 133 4.75 -2.34 -11.14
N THR A 134 5.07 -3.55 -11.57
CA THR A 134 4.99 -3.97 -12.98
C THR A 134 3.84 -4.95 -13.12
N VAL A 135 3.09 -4.84 -14.22
CA VAL A 135 2.02 -5.78 -14.61
C VAL A 135 2.24 -6.24 -16.03
#